data_AF-A0A6I7Q5A8-F1
#
_entry.id   AF-A0A6I7Q5A8-F1
#
_cell.length_a   1.000
_cell.length_b   1.000
_cell.length_c   1.000
_cell.angle_alpha   90.00
_cell.angle_beta   90.00
_cell.angle_gamma   90.00
#
_symmetry.space_group_name_H-M   'P 1'
#
loop_
_entity.id
_entity.type
_entity.pdbx_description
1 polymer ?
#
loop_
_entity_poly.entity_id
_entity_poly.type
_entity_poly.pdbx_seq_one_letter_code
_entity_poly.pdbx_strand_id
1 'polypeptide(L)'
;MTEQSTDLGVTTVLLERLTKFRLPRLMELKAKVERGERLADFDLSYLQDVLADASQARPLIARHPELEEIAARLVGLYHQITSKALENEGGATGSGSAPGGLG
;
A
#
# COMPACT_ATOMS: atom_id res chain seq x y z
N MET A 1 31.35 -6.20 -18.93
CA MET A 1 31.27 -5.50 -17.63
C MET A 1 30.21 -4.42 -17.74
N THR A 2 28.92 -4.78 -17.64
CA THR A 2 27.81 -3.85 -17.95
C THR A 2 26.48 -4.19 -17.26
N GLU A 3 26.23 -5.43 -16.85
CA GLU A 3 24.94 -5.80 -16.23
C GLU A 3 24.84 -5.40 -14.75
N GLN A 4 25.88 -5.63 -13.95
CA GLN A 4 25.84 -5.34 -12.51
C GLN A 4 25.77 -3.84 -12.17
N SER A 5 26.44 -2.99 -12.96
CA SER A 5 26.42 -1.53 -12.77
C SER A 5 25.06 -0.92 -13.13
N THR A 6 24.38 -1.49 -14.12
CA THR A 6 23.05 -1.04 -14.55
C THR A 6 21.99 -1.40 -13.50
N ASP A 7 22.07 -2.61 -12.97
CA ASP A 7 21.17 -3.14 -11.96
C ASP A 7 21.26 -2.37 -10.62
N LEU A 8 22.46 -1.95 -10.22
CA LEU A 8 22.66 -1.10 -9.04
C LEU A 8 22.06 0.31 -9.22
N GLY A 9 22.20 0.91 -10.41
CA GLY A 9 21.62 2.21 -10.72
C GLY A 9 20.09 2.18 -10.75
N VAL A 10 19.50 1.15 -11.37
CA VAL A 10 18.05 0.93 -11.39
C VAL A 10 17.51 0.70 -9.99
N THR A 11 18.18 -0.13 -9.19
CA THR A 11 17.81 -0.42 -7.80
C THR A 11 17.83 0.84 -6.95
N THR A 12 18.86 1.67 -7.08
CA THR A 12 18.98 2.96 -6.36
C THR A 12 17.83 3.89 -6.68
N VAL A 13 17.48 4.07 -7.96
CA VAL A 13 16.36 4.94 -8.37
C VAL A 13 15.02 4.41 -7.87
N LEU A 14 14.80 3.09 -7.91
CA LEU A 14 13.58 2.47 -7.39
C LEU A 14 13.44 2.66 -5.87
N LEU A 15 14.54 2.53 -5.13
CA LEU A 15 14.60 2.74 -3.69
C LEU A 15 14.39 4.21 -3.33
N GLU A 16 15.04 5.13 -4.04
CA GLU A 16 14.81 6.58 -3.85
C GLU A 16 13.36 6.95 -4.13
N ARG A 17 12.77 6.46 -5.22
CA ARG A 17 11.36 6.74 -5.55
C ARG A 17 10.41 6.15 -4.51
N LEU A 18 10.73 4.96 -4.00
CA LEU A 18 9.99 4.35 -2.89
C LEU A 18 10.00 5.26 -1.67
N THR A 19 11.17 5.69 -1.21
CA THR A 19 11.32 6.46 0.03
C THR A 19 10.80 7.89 -0.10
N LYS A 20 11.01 8.54 -1.24
CA LYS A 20 10.63 9.96 -1.45
C LYS A 20 9.16 10.16 -1.81
N PHE A 21 8.53 9.19 -2.48
CA PHE A 21 7.16 9.36 -3.00
C PHE A 21 6.18 8.32 -2.47
N ARG A 22 6.54 7.03 -2.56
CA ARG A 22 5.58 5.98 -2.23
C ARG A 22 5.34 5.85 -0.73
N LEU A 23 6.40 5.92 0.07
CA LEU A 23 6.33 5.74 1.52
C LEU A 23 5.55 6.86 2.23
N PRO A 24 5.78 8.16 1.93
CA PRO A 24 4.98 9.24 2.53
C PRO A 24 3.49 9.07 2.21
N ARG A 25 3.16 8.74 0.96
CA ARG A 25 1.77 8.55 0.55
C ARG A 25 1.11 7.38 1.28
N LEU A 26 1.80 6.23 1.40
CA LEU A 26 1.29 5.09 2.16
C LEU A 26 1.09 5.43 3.64
N MET A 27 1.98 6.22 4.24
CA MET A 27 1.83 6.69 5.61
C MET A 27 0.59 7.59 5.79
N GLU A 28 0.31 8.47 4.83
CA GLU A 28 -0.91 9.29 4.82
C GLU A 28 -2.18 8.41 4.75
N LEU A 29 -2.17 7.39 3.88
CA LEU A 29 -3.29 6.45 3.76
C LEU A 29 -3.49 5.66 5.04
N LYS A 30 -2.40 5.19 5.67
CA LYS A 30 -2.43 4.53 6.98
C LYS A 30 -3.07 5.43 8.02
N ALA A 31 -2.65 6.70 8.10
CA ALA A 31 -3.20 7.65 9.06
C ALA A 31 -4.69 7.92 8.83
N LYS A 32 -5.15 8.00 7.56
CA LYS A 32 -6.59 8.11 7.23
C LYS A 32 -7.38 6.92 7.77
N VAL A 33 -6.97 5.70 7.43
CA VAL A 33 -7.71 4.50 7.86
C VAL A 33 -7.65 4.28 9.37
N GLU A 34 -6.56 4.69 10.02
CA GLU A 34 -6.47 4.67 11.49
C GLU A 34 -7.42 5.65 12.18
N ARG A 35 -7.78 6.75 11.51
CA ARG A 35 -8.82 7.68 11.99
C ARG A 35 -10.26 7.17 11.75
N GLY A 36 -10.41 6.00 11.13
CA GLY A 36 -11.72 5.46 10.75
C GLY A 36 -12.24 6.00 9.42
N GLU A 37 -11.42 6.75 8.67
CA GLU A 37 -11.83 7.26 7.36
C GLU A 37 -11.82 6.15 6.31
N ARG A 38 -12.75 6.24 5.36
CA ARG A 38 -12.78 5.38 4.18
C ARG A 38 -11.77 5.87 3.16
N LEU A 39 -11.20 4.93 2.41
CA LEU A 39 -10.35 5.26 1.26
C LEU A 39 -11.22 5.61 0.06
N ALA A 40 -10.91 6.71 -0.61
CA ALA A 40 -11.56 7.07 -1.87
C ALA A 40 -11.11 6.15 -3.01
N ASP A 41 -11.87 6.09 -4.11
CA ASP A 41 -11.50 5.30 -5.30
C ASP A 41 -10.08 5.60 -5.79
N PHE A 42 -9.69 6.87 -5.80
CA PHE A 42 -8.32 7.27 -6.16
C PHE A 42 -7.25 6.66 -5.25
N ASP A 43 -7.52 6.60 -3.94
CA ASP A 43 -6.59 6.02 -2.96
C ASP A 43 -6.53 4.48 -3.14
N LEU A 44 -7.65 3.84 -3.47
CA LEU A 44 -7.71 2.41 -3.79
C LEU A 44 -6.99 2.07 -5.09
N SER A 45 -7.16 2.87 -6.16
CA SER A 45 -6.43 2.71 -7.42
C SER A 45 -4.92 2.86 -7.21
N TYR A 46 -4.50 3.87 -6.45
CA TYR A 46 -3.09 4.07 -6.12
C TYR A 46 -2.48 2.84 -5.41
N LEU A 47 -3.22 2.25 -4.46
CA LEU A 47 -2.79 1.05 -3.76
C LEU A 47 -2.60 -0.13 -4.74
N GLN A 48 -3.53 -0.32 -5.68
CA GLN A 48 -3.42 -1.37 -6.70
C GLN A 48 -2.20 -1.18 -7.62
N ASP A 49 -1.95 0.06 -8.08
CA ASP A 49 -0.80 0.37 -8.92
C ASP A 49 0.53 0.07 -8.21
N VAL A 50 0.65 0.48 -6.94
CA VAL A 50 1.86 0.22 -6.14
C VAL A 50 2.09 -1.29 -5.96
N LEU A 51 1.03 -2.08 -5.79
CA LEU A 51 1.14 -3.53 -5.65
C LEU A 51 1.55 -4.21 -6.97
N ALA A 52 1.03 -3.71 -8.10
CA ALA A 52 1.42 -4.18 -9.43
C ALA A 52 2.92 -3.92 -9.67
N ASP A 53 3.39 -2.70 -9.38
CA ASP A 53 4.80 -2.33 -9.45
C ASP A 53 5.68 -3.21 -8.57
N ALA A 54 5.25 -3.45 -7.32
CA ALA A 54 5.99 -4.32 -6.40
C ALA A 54 6.09 -5.76 -6.90
N SER A 55 5.05 -6.26 -7.57
CA SER A 55 5.05 -7.59 -8.17
C SER A 55 6.01 -7.69 -9.35
N GLN A 56 6.13 -6.63 -10.16
CA GLN A 56 7.12 -6.55 -11.24
C GLN A 56 8.57 -6.47 -10.70
N ALA A 57 8.76 -5.96 -9.47
CA ALA A 57 10.07 -5.89 -8.83
C ALA A 57 10.54 -7.22 -8.21
N ARG A 58 9.70 -8.28 -8.18
CA ARG A 58 10.06 -9.59 -7.60
C ARG A 58 11.38 -10.19 -8.14
N PRO A 59 11.67 -10.17 -9.46
CA PRO A 59 12.92 -10.69 -9.98
C PRO A 59 14.14 -9.89 -9.52
N LEU A 60 13.98 -8.58 -9.28
CA LEU A 60 15.05 -7.74 -8.73
C LEU A 60 15.29 -8.05 -7.26
N ILE A 61 14.21 -8.20 -6.46
CA ILE A 61 14.31 -8.58 -5.05
C ILE A 61 14.99 -9.95 -4.89
N ALA A 62 14.67 -10.92 -5.75
CA ALA A 62 15.31 -12.23 -5.74
C ALA A 62 16.82 -12.19 -6.04
N ARG A 63 17.31 -11.13 -6.70
CA ARG A 63 18.72 -10.90 -7.00
C ARG A 63 19.43 -10.05 -5.95
N HIS A 64 18.67 -9.36 -5.10
CA HIS A 64 19.14 -8.43 -4.07
C HIS A 64 18.49 -8.73 -2.72
N PRO A 65 19.07 -9.64 -1.92
CA PRO A 65 18.50 -10.03 -0.63
C PRO A 65 18.38 -8.85 0.36
N GLU A 66 19.16 -7.79 0.19
CA GLU A 66 19.01 -6.53 0.93
C GLU A 66 17.64 -5.86 0.74
N LEU A 67 16.97 -6.11 -0.39
CA LEU A 67 15.64 -5.60 -0.68
C LEU A 67 14.53 -6.47 -0.08
N GLU A 68 14.81 -7.72 0.33
CA GLU A 68 13.78 -8.60 0.90
C GLU A 68 13.16 -7.98 2.15
N GLU A 69 13.97 -7.42 3.05
CA GLU A 69 13.45 -6.83 4.28
C GLU A 69 12.56 -5.62 3.99
N ILE A 70 12.97 -4.77 3.05
CA ILE A 70 12.20 -3.58 2.63
C ILE A 70 10.88 -4.02 1.97
N ALA A 71 10.93 -5.02 1.09
CA ALA A 71 9.75 -5.58 0.44
C ALA A 71 8.77 -6.18 1.45
N ALA A 72 9.27 -6.94 2.42
CA ALA A 72 8.44 -7.53 3.49
C ALA A 72 7.76 -6.44 4.32
N ARG A 73 8.48 -5.38 4.70
CA ARG A 73 7.92 -4.24 5.45
C ARG A 73 6.84 -3.51 4.64
N LEU A 74 7.04 -3.32 3.34
CA LEU A 74 6.06 -2.70 2.44
C LEU A 74 4.78 -3.52 2.31
N VAL A 75 4.92 -4.84 2.10
CA VAL A 75 3.78 -5.75 2.02
C VAL A 75 2.99 -5.74 3.32
N GLY A 76 3.68 -5.75 4.47
CA GLY A 76 3.04 -5.63 5.78
C GLY A 76 2.29 -4.31 5.96
N LEU A 77 2.90 -3.18 5.58
CA LEU A 77 2.25 -1.86 5.62
C LEU A 77 1.01 -1.82 4.74
N TYR A 78 1.09 -2.35 3.51
CA TYR A 78 -0.02 -2.43 2.59
C TYR A 78 -1.19 -3.23 3.18
N HIS A 79 -0.89 -4.43 3.69
CA HIS A 79 -1.89 -5.29 4.32
C HIS A 79 -2.61 -4.58 5.47
N GLN A 80 -1.87 -3.88 6.34
CA GLN A 80 -2.46 -3.10 7.43
C GLN A 80 -3.41 -2.01 6.90
N ILE A 81 -3.02 -1.27 5.86
CA ILE A 81 -3.84 -0.21 5.28
C ILE A 81 -5.14 -0.80 4.72
N THR A 82 -5.04 -1.87 3.91
CA THR A 82 -6.21 -2.46 3.26
C THR A 82 -7.14 -3.16 4.25
N SER A 83 -6.61 -3.85 5.25
CA SER A 83 -7.41 -4.46 6.31
C SER A 83 -8.19 -3.40 7.08
N LYS A 84 -7.52 -2.30 7.47
CA LYS A 84 -8.18 -1.21 8.19
C LYS A 84 -9.18 -0.46 7.33
N ALA A 85 -8.88 -0.25 6.04
CA ALA A 85 -9.82 0.33 5.09
C ALA A 85 -11.11 -0.51 5.00
N LEU A 86 -10.98 -1.85 4.94
CA LEU A 86 -12.12 -2.76 4.89
C LEU A 86 -12.95 -2.73 6.18
N GLU A 87 -12.31 -2.64 7.34
CA GLU A 87 -13.01 -2.42 8.62
C GLU A 87 -13.85 -1.13 8.59
N ASN A 88 -13.29 -0.05 8.03
CA ASN A 88 -13.96 1.26 7.95
C ASN A 88 -15.10 1.28 6.92
N GLU A 89 -15.02 0.44 5.88
CA GLU A 89 -16.11 0.20 4.95
C GLU A 89 -17.29 -0.46 5.68
N GLY A 90 -17.04 -1.53 6.44
CA GLY A 90 -18.05 -2.29 7.18
C GLY A 90 -18.67 -1.56 8.38
N GLY A 91 -17.96 -0.58 8.96
CA GLY A 91 -18.45 0.22 10.08
C GLY A 91 -19.62 1.17 9.73
N ALA A 92 -19.73 1.63 8.49
CA ALA A 92 -20.79 2.58 8.09
C ALA A 92 -22.03 1.92 7.45
N THR A 93 -22.09 0.58 7.41
CA THR A 93 -23.30 -0.16 6.98
C THR A 93 -24.14 -0.67 8.16
N GLY A 94 -23.81 -0.27 9.40
CA GLY A 94 -24.47 -0.73 10.64
C GLY A 94 -25.45 0.24 11.31
N SER A 95 -25.81 1.37 10.70
CA SER A 95 -26.79 2.30 11.30
C SER A 95 -27.62 3.00 10.22
N GLY A 96 -28.64 2.31 9.74
CA GLY A 96 -29.55 2.83 8.71
C GLY A 96 -30.90 2.14 8.60
N SER A 97 -31.18 1.09 9.36
CA SER A 97 -32.54 0.57 9.52
C SER A 97 -33.19 1.26 10.71
N ALA A 98 -33.89 2.35 10.43
CA ALA A 98 -34.71 3.07 11.40
C ALA A 98 -35.71 2.12 12.08
N PRO A 99 -36.00 2.28 13.38
CA PRO A 99 -37.10 1.58 14.03
C PRO A 99 -38.42 2.21 13.55
N GLY A 100 -38.99 1.65 12.49
CA GLY A 100 -40.37 1.93 12.09
C GLY A 100 -41.33 1.20 13.03
N GLY A 101 -41.58 1.80 14.19
CA GLY A 101 -42.68 1.39 15.06
C GLY A 101 -44.03 1.82 14.49
N LEU A 102 -45.05 1.07 14.96
CA LEU A 102 -46.46 1.45 15.12
C LEU A 102 -47.34 1.40 13.85
N GLY A 103 -48.24 0.41 13.86
CA GLY A 103 -49.37 0.22 12.94
C GLY A 103 -50.03 -1.12 13.20
#